data_AF-A0A9D9C184-F1
#
_entry.id   AF-A0A9D9C184-F1
#
_cell.length_a   1.000
_cell.length_b   1.000
_cell.length_c   1.000
_cell.angle_alpha   90.00
_cell.angle_beta   90.00
_cell.angle_gamma   90.00
#
_symmetry.space_group_name_H-M   'P 1'
#
loop_
_entity.id
_entity.type
_entity.pdbx_description
1 polymer ?
#
loop_
_entity_poly.entity_id
_entity_poly.type
_entity_poly.pdbx_seq_one_letter_code
_entity_poly.pdbx_strand_id
1 'polypeptide(L)' 'MEIGTLFLKSNSTGIITFSELDWITTHQSNFTRLEESIAIKLGRMLDAGSINIGCRLKS' A
#
# COMPACT_ATOMS: atom_id res chain seq x y z
N MET A 1 10.06 0.68 5.70
CA MET A 1 9.57 0.81 4.31
C MET A 1 9.11 2.24 4.13
N GLU A 2 8.97 2.75 2.91
CA GLU A 2 8.37 4.06 2.65
C GLU A 2 7.04 3.87 1.91
N ILE A 3 6.04 4.71 2.17
CA ILE A 3 4.72 4.60 1.53
C ILE A 3 4.83 4.75 0.00
N GLY A 4 5.79 5.55 -0.48
CA GLY A 4 6.05 5.72 -1.91
C GLY A 4 6.53 4.43 -2.57
N THR A 5 7.47 3.73 -1.95
CA THR A 5 7.94 2.42 -2.45
C THR A 5 6.82 1.39 -2.44
N LEU A 6 6.01 1.35 -1.38
CA LEU A 6 4.85 0.47 -1.30
C LEU A 6 3.85 0.79 -2.43
N PHE A 7 3.55 2.08 -2.66
CA PHE A 7 2.67 2.50 -3.74
C PHE A 7 3.16 2.03 -5.11
N LEU A 8 4.42 2.27 -5.44
CA LEU A 8 4.99 1.84 -6.71
C LEU A 8 4.95 0.32 -6.88
N LYS A 9 5.28 -0.42 -5.82
CA LYS A 9 5.28 -1.89 -5.83
C LYS A 9 3.87 -2.47 -5.95
N SER A 10 2.90 -1.94 -5.22
CA SER A 10 1.50 -2.36 -5.32
C SER A 10 0.92 -2.05 -6.69
N ASN A 11 1.22 -0.87 -7.25
CA ASN A 11 0.77 -0.50 -8.59
C ASN A 11 1.43 -1.35 -9.68
N SER A 12 2.70 -1.71 -9.52
CA SER A 12 3.42 -2.56 -10.49
C SER A 12 2.98 -4.02 -10.45
N THR A 13 2.55 -4.53 -9.29
CA THR A 13 2.25 -5.96 -9.10
C THR A 13 0.76 -6.26 -9.08
N GLY A 14 -0.09 -5.24 -8.92
CA GLY A 14 -1.52 -5.43 -8.68
C GLY A 14 -1.83 -6.04 -7.31
N ILE A 15 -0.82 -6.21 -6.44
CA ILE A 15 -0.93 -6.90 -5.16
C ILE A 15 -0.41 -5.99 -4.06
N ILE A 16 -1.14 -5.88 -2.95
CA ILE A 16 -0.65 -5.38 -1.66
C ILE A 16 -0.68 -6.52 -0.65
N THR A 17 0.34 -6.68 0.18
CA THR A 17 0.39 -7.78 1.15
C THR A 17 -0.21 -7.39 2.50
N PHE A 18 -0.62 -8.37 3.30
CA PHE A 18 -1.06 -8.10 4.69
C PHE A 18 0.02 -7.42 5.54
N SER A 19 1.29 -7.80 5.38
CA SER A 19 2.40 -7.14 6.08
C SER A 19 2.58 -5.68 5.65
N GLU A 20 2.26 -5.36 4.40
CA GLU A 20 2.32 -4.00 3.87
C GLU A 20 1.15 -3.15 4.39
N LEU A 21 -0.05 -3.74 4.47
CA LEU A 21 -1.20 -3.10 5.12
C LEU A 21 -0.97 -2.85 6.61
N ASP A 22 -0.43 -3.85 7.32
CA ASP A 22 -0.05 -3.71 8.74
C ASP A 22 1.02 -2.63 8.95
N TRP A 23 2.01 -2.55 8.05
CA TRP A 23 2.97 -1.47 8.08
C TRP A 23 2.31 -0.09 7.89
N ILE A 24 1.34 0.05 6.97
CA ILE A 24 0.60 1.31 6.78
C ILE A 24 -0.14 1.70 8.07
N THR A 25 -0.92 0.79 8.65
CA THR A 25 -1.77 1.11 9.81
C THR A 25 -0.97 1.40 11.08
N THR A 26 0.23 0.82 11.21
CA THR A 26 1.15 1.09 12.32
C THR A 26 1.92 2.40 12.17
N HIS A 27 2.12 2.91 10.94
CA HIS A 27 2.90 4.13 10.68
C HIS A 27 2.05 5.36 10.32
N GLN A 28 0.75 5.19 10.06
CA GLN A 28 -0.15 6.24 9.58
C GLN A 28 -0.17 7.52 10.44
N SER A 29 0.05 7.41 11.76
CA SER A 29 0.08 8.57 12.66
C SER A 29 1.25 9.52 12.41
N ASN A 30 2.29 9.05 11.72
CA ASN A 30 3.52 9.80 11.45
C ASN A 30 3.61 10.28 9.99
N PHE A 31 2.60 10.00 9.17
CA PHE A 31 2.61 10.39 7.76
C PHE A 31 2.50 11.91 7.61
N THR A 32 3.32 12.45 6.72
CA THR A 32 3.09 13.77 6.14
C THR A 32 1.77 13.77 5.36
N ARG A 33 1.23 14.97 5.07
CA ARG A 33 0.01 15.10 4.25
C ARG A 33 0.13 14.40 2.89
N LEU A 34 1.33 14.42 2.29
CA LEU A 34 1.58 13.74 1.02
C LEU A 34 1.47 12.22 1.19
N GLU A 35 2.12 11.67 2.22
CA GLU A 35 2.11 10.24 2.51
C GLU A 35 0.72 9.73 2.86
N GLU A 36 -0.04 10.50 3.65
CA GLU A 36 -1.44 10.22 3.96
C GLU A 36 -2.29 10.15 2.68
N SER A 37 -2.11 11.09 1.75
CA SER A 37 -2.82 11.08 0.47
C SER A 37 -2.53 9.82 -0.38
N ILE A 38 -1.30 9.30 -0.29
CA ILE A 38 -0.89 8.07 -0.97
C ILE A 38 -1.53 6.85 -0.30
N ALA A 39 -1.56 6.80 1.03
CA ALA A 39 -2.22 5.74 1.79
C ALA A 39 -3.74 5.68 1.48
N ILE A 40 -4.41 6.84 1.45
CA ILE A 40 -5.83 6.95 1.06
C ILE A 40 -6.02 6.46 -0.38
N LYS A 41 -5.14 6.84 -1.31
CA LYS A 41 -5.20 6.38 -2.70
C LYS A 41 -5.08 4.85 -2.80
N LEU A 42 -4.19 4.24 -2.04
CA LEU A 42 -4.05 2.78 -1.99
C LEU A 42 -5.34 2.10 -1.48
N GLY A 43 -5.96 2.64 -0.43
CA GLY A 43 -7.26 2.15 0.05
C GLY A 43 -8.33 2.19 -1.04
N ARG A 44 -8.45 3.31 -1.75
CA ARG A 44 -9.39 3.43 -2.89
C ARG A 44 -9.10 2.48 -4.03
N MET A 45 -7.82 2.21 -4.32
CA MET A 45 -7.44 1.23 -5.34
C MET A 45 -7.81 -0.19 -4.93
N LEU A 46 -7.71 -0.52 -3.64
CA LEU A 46 -8.15 -1.79 -3.10
C LEU A 46 -9.68 -1.93 -3.19
N ASP A 47 -10.43 -0.90 -2.78
CA ASP A 47 -11.90 -0.89 -2.87
C ASP A 47 -12.40 -1.03 -4.31
N ALA A 48 -11.68 -0.46 -5.28
CA ALA A 48 -12.00 -0.54 -6.70
C ALA A 48 -11.59 -1.86 -7.36
N GLY A 49 -10.85 -2.74 -6.67
CA GLY A 49 -10.30 -3.97 -7.24
C GLY A 49 -9.11 -3.76 -8.19
N SER A 50 -8.58 -2.54 -8.27
CA SER A 50 -7.38 -2.22 -9.07
C SER A 50 -6.11 -2.83 -8.49
N ILE A 51 -6.07 -3.05 -7.17
CA ILE A 51 -5.09 -3.89 -6.49
C ILE A 51 -5.83 -4.87 -5.58
N ASN A 52 -5.24 -6.04 -5.33
CA ASN A 52 -5.82 -7.07 -4.49
C ASN A 52 -4.91 -7.39 -3.29
N ILE A 53 -5.50 -7.88 -2.21
CA ILE A 53 -4.72 -8.41 -1.08
C ILE A 53 -4.17 -9.78 -1.48
N GLY A 54 -2.87 -10.01 -1.28
CA GLY A 54 -2.28 -11.29 -1.60
C GLY A 54 -0.83 -11.46 -1.13
N CYS A 55 -0.17 -12.46 -1.70
CA CYS A 55 1.23 -12.78 -1.43
C CYS A 55 2.07 -12.51 -2.67
N ARG A 56 3.30 -11.99 -2.49
CA ARG A 56 4.29 -11.92 -3.56
C ARG A 56 5.33 -13.02 -3.34
N LEU A 57 5.32 -14.03 -4.20
CA LEU A 57 6.34 -15.08 -4.18
C LEU A 57 7.67 -14.46 -4.61
N LYS A 58 8.73 -14.70 -3.83
CA LYS A 58 10.07 -14.34 -4.27
C LYS A 58 10.46 -15.29 -5.40
N SER A 59 10.76 -14.74 -6.57
CA SER A 59 11.48 -15.45 -7.62
C SER A 59 12.95 -15.63 -7.23
#